data_AF-A0A7K3HFA8-F1
#
_entry.id   AF-A0A7K3HFA8-F1
#
_cell.length_a   1.000
_cell.length_b   1.000
_cell.length_c   1.000
_cell.angle_alpha   90.00
_cell.angle_beta   90.00
_cell.angle_gamma   90.00
#
_symmetry.space_group_name_H-M   'P 1'
#
loop_
_entity.id
_entity.type
_entity.pdbx_description
1 polymer ?
#
loop_
_entity_poly.entity_id
_entity_poly.type
_entity_poly.pdbx_seq_one_letter_code
_entity_poly.pdbx_strand_id
1 'polypeptide(L)'
;MLGPGGTQGFGSSPAEKKAAANAIEQHTEPNVRKAGDWAEEATDSAVKTFGAKDGTGWLTSGALKKVHSTWGDQVTTLLNRLKSEKQALRATNSLFTNNDLGVGATLRAPSVLDGY
;
A
#
# COMPACT_ATOMS: atom_id res chain seq x y z
N MET A 1 16.08 -38.60 21.59
CA MET A 1 16.87 -37.44 21.14
C MET A 1 15.94 -36.55 20.32
N LEU A 2 15.65 -35.33 20.79
CA LEU A 2 14.73 -34.39 20.15
C LEU A 2 15.53 -33.40 19.28
N GLY A 3 15.06 -33.20 18.05
CA GLY A 3 15.47 -32.13 17.13
C GLY A 3 14.79 -32.41 15.79
N PRO A 4 14.12 -31.43 15.13
CA PRO A 4 14.60 -30.07 14.90
C PRO A 4 13.51 -28.99 15.06
N GLY A 5 13.74 -27.99 15.92
CA GLY A 5 12.97 -26.75 15.92
C GLY A 5 13.47 -25.82 14.80
N GLY A 6 13.22 -26.19 13.55
CA GLY A 6 13.50 -25.31 12.43
C GLY A 6 12.74 -24.01 12.62
N THR A 7 13.45 -22.89 12.57
CA THR A 7 12.87 -21.55 12.51
C THR A 7 11.97 -21.46 11.27
N GLN A 8 10.70 -21.85 11.38
CA GLN A 8 9.65 -21.35 10.51
C GLN A 8 9.44 -19.89 10.91
N GLY A 9 10.38 -19.04 10.50
CA GLY A 9 10.16 -17.60 10.54
C GLY A 9 8.92 -17.31 9.71
N PHE A 10 8.02 -16.50 10.24
CA PHE A 10 6.99 -15.87 9.43
C PHE A 10 7.67 -15.33 8.16
N GLY A 11 7.10 -15.53 6.97
CA GLY A 11 7.72 -15.19 5.67
C GLY A 11 8.15 -13.71 5.48
N SER A 12 8.06 -12.89 6.53
CA SER A 12 8.77 -11.63 6.76
C SER A 12 8.83 -11.32 8.26
N SER A 13 9.81 -10.51 8.68
CA SER A 13 9.95 -9.98 10.04
C SER A 13 9.03 -8.76 10.30
N PRO A 14 8.78 -8.38 11.57
CA PRO A 14 8.11 -7.12 11.91
C PRO A 14 8.81 -5.89 11.31
N ALA A 15 10.15 -5.85 11.36
CA ALA A 15 10.96 -4.77 10.80
C ALA A 15 10.75 -4.61 9.29
N GLU A 16 10.70 -5.72 8.54
CA GLU A 16 10.43 -5.72 7.10
C GLU A 16 9.01 -5.23 6.79
N LYS A 17 7.99 -5.64 7.57
CA LYS A 17 6.60 -5.14 7.39
C LYS A 17 6.50 -3.64 7.63
N LYS A 18 7.21 -3.13 8.65
CA LYS A 18 7.29 -1.69 8.92
C LYS A 18 7.99 -0.94 7.78
N ALA A 19 9.10 -1.48 7.28
CA ALA A 19 9.83 -0.89 6.15
C ALA A 19 8.95 -0.85 4.89
N ALA A 20 8.24 -1.92 4.57
CA ALA A 20 7.31 -1.98 3.45
C ALA A 20 6.16 -0.95 3.59
N ALA A 21 5.55 -0.84 4.76
CA ALA A 21 4.51 0.17 5.02
C ALA A 21 5.03 1.60 4.83
N ASN A 22 6.27 1.87 5.26
CA ASN A 22 6.90 3.18 5.08
C ASN A 22 7.22 3.46 3.60
N ALA A 23 7.70 2.47 2.85
CA ALA A 23 7.95 2.62 1.42
C ALA A 23 6.66 2.91 0.62
N ILE A 24 5.54 2.30 1.03
CA ILE A 24 4.22 2.62 0.45
C ILE A 24 3.86 4.08 0.74
N GLU A 25 3.96 4.51 2.00
CA GLU A 25 3.55 5.86 2.43
C GLU A 25 4.42 6.98 1.87
N GLN A 26 5.74 6.79 1.87
CA GLN A 26 6.70 7.86 1.58
C GLN A 26 7.08 7.95 0.10
N HIS A 27 6.93 6.86 -0.65
CA HIS A 27 7.39 6.80 -2.04
C HIS A 27 6.28 6.36 -2.99
N THR A 28 5.62 5.25 -2.71
CA THR A 28 4.70 4.65 -3.69
C THR A 28 3.41 5.45 -3.84
N GLU A 29 2.71 5.76 -2.74
CA GLU A 29 1.49 6.58 -2.75
C GLU A 29 1.73 7.97 -3.37
N PRO A 30 2.79 8.73 -2.99
CA PRO A 30 3.09 10.02 -3.61
C PRO A 30 3.42 9.92 -5.11
N ASN A 31 4.21 8.93 -5.52
CA ASN A 31 4.60 8.78 -6.92
C ASN A 31 3.41 8.39 -7.81
N VAL A 32 2.53 7.49 -7.33
CA VAL A 32 1.30 7.13 -8.04
C VAL A 32 0.39 8.34 -8.21
N ARG A 33 0.22 9.14 -7.14
CA ARG A 33 -0.57 10.38 -7.22
C ARG A 33 0.03 11.35 -8.22
N LYS A 34 1.32 11.66 -8.11
CA LYS A 34 2.01 12.59 -9.02
C LYS A 34 1.91 12.15 -10.49
N ALA A 35 2.04 10.87 -10.77
CA ALA A 35 1.89 10.34 -12.13
C ALA A 35 0.44 10.47 -12.63
N GLY A 36 -0.54 10.25 -11.74
CA GLY A 36 -1.95 10.49 -12.01
C GLY A 36 -2.24 11.95 -12.35
N ASP A 37 -1.81 12.88 -11.49
CA ASP A 37 -2.00 14.32 -11.64
C ASP A 37 -1.39 14.84 -12.96
N TRP A 38 -0.16 14.38 -13.29
CA TRP A 38 0.48 14.74 -14.56
C TRP A 38 -0.31 14.24 -15.78
N ALA A 39 -0.83 13.01 -15.71
CA ALA A 39 -1.65 12.46 -16.79
C ALA A 39 -2.99 13.22 -16.92
N GLU A 40 -3.55 13.72 -15.82
CA GLU A 40 -4.74 14.59 -15.80
C GLU A 40 -4.47 15.91 -16.50
N GLU A 41 -3.45 16.66 -16.08
CA GLU A 41 -3.10 17.93 -16.70
C GLU A 41 -2.83 17.80 -18.20
N ALA A 42 -2.03 16.81 -18.61
CA ALA A 42 -1.69 16.57 -20.00
C ALA A 42 -2.92 16.20 -20.84
N THR A 43 -3.80 15.36 -20.30
CA THR A 43 -4.98 14.90 -21.05
C THR A 43 -6.06 15.96 -21.14
N ASP A 44 -6.27 16.74 -20.09
CA ASP A 44 -7.19 17.89 -20.11
C ASP A 44 -6.76 18.94 -21.13
N SER A 45 -5.45 19.22 -21.22
CA SER A 45 -4.90 20.11 -22.24
C SER A 45 -5.18 19.59 -23.66
N ALA A 46 -4.97 18.29 -23.89
CA ALA A 46 -5.25 17.65 -25.17
C ALA A 46 -6.75 17.62 -25.51
N VAL A 47 -7.63 17.30 -24.56
CA VAL A 47 -9.09 17.33 -24.75
C VAL A 47 -9.56 18.74 -25.12
N LYS A 48 -9.05 19.78 -24.47
CA LYS A 48 -9.37 21.18 -24.80
C LYS A 48 -8.86 21.56 -26.20
N THR A 49 -7.68 21.07 -26.59
CA THR A 49 -7.09 21.34 -27.90
C THR A 49 -7.87 20.67 -29.03
N PHE A 50 -8.32 19.43 -28.83
CA PHE A 50 -9.09 18.66 -29.81
C PHE A 50 -10.60 18.93 -29.77
N GLY A 51 -11.08 19.68 -28.77
CA GLY A 51 -12.47 20.11 -28.67
C GLY A 51 -12.89 21.09 -29.78
N ALA A 52 -14.19 21.27 -29.95
CA ALA A 52 -14.74 22.19 -30.95
C ALA A 52 -14.35 23.63 -30.60
N LYS A 53 -13.49 24.27 -31.39
CA LYS A 53 -13.29 25.74 -31.30
C LYS A 53 -14.31 26.51 -32.13
N ASP A 54 -14.93 25.83 -33.10
CA ASP A 54 -15.67 26.43 -34.23
C ASP A 54 -16.85 25.57 -34.73
N GLY A 55 -17.30 24.58 -33.95
CA GLY A 55 -18.62 23.95 -34.13
C GLY A 55 -18.64 22.44 -34.39
N THR A 56 -17.52 21.82 -34.78
CA THR A 56 -17.38 20.33 -34.80
C THR A 56 -15.99 19.94 -34.31
N GLY A 57 -15.89 19.61 -33.03
CA GLY A 57 -14.65 19.14 -32.41
C GLY A 57 -14.24 17.78 -32.96
N TRP A 58 -12.97 17.42 -32.77
CA TRP A 58 -12.47 16.13 -33.22
C TRP A 58 -13.12 15.02 -32.41
N LEU A 59 -13.57 13.96 -33.09
CA LEU A 59 -14.19 12.78 -32.47
C LEU A 59 -13.26 12.14 -31.40
N THR A 60 -11.95 12.32 -31.57
CA THR A 60 -10.89 11.89 -30.64
C THR A 60 -10.98 12.58 -29.27
N SER A 61 -11.51 13.80 -29.16
CA SER A 61 -11.63 14.51 -27.89
C SER A 61 -12.56 13.78 -26.90
N GLY A 62 -13.69 13.26 -27.37
CA GLY A 62 -14.62 12.48 -26.57
C GLY A 62 -14.06 11.12 -26.16
N ALA A 63 -13.38 10.43 -27.08
CA ALA A 63 -12.68 9.18 -26.79
C ALA A 63 -11.56 9.38 -25.75
N LEU A 64 -10.76 10.42 -25.91
CA LEU A 64 -9.68 10.78 -25.01
C LEU A 64 -10.21 11.11 -23.61
N LYS A 65 -11.29 11.89 -23.50
CA LYS A 65 -11.96 12.19 -22.22
C LYS A 65 -12.43 10.91 -21.51
N LYS A 66 -13.00 9.95 -22.27
CA LYS A 66 -13.45 8.67 -21.70
C LYS A 66 -12.29 7.84 -21.17
N VAL A 67 -11.23 7.67 -21.98
CA VAL A 67 -10.01 6.94 -21.56
C VAL A 67 -9.41 7.60 -20.31
N HIS A 68 -9.37 8.93 -20.28
CA HIS A 68 -8.85 9.70 -19.16
C HIS A 68 -9.64 9.45 -17.87
N SER A 69 -10.97 9.50 -17.94
CA SER A 69 -11.83 9.19 -16.80
C SER A 69 -11.56 7.78 -16.25
N THR A 70 -11.46 6.78 -17.13
CA THR A 70 -11.16 5.40 -16.72
C THR A 70 -9.78 5.27 -16.08
N TRP A 71 -8.78 5.99 -16.59
CA TRP A 71 -7.46 6.05 -15.98
C TRP A 71 -7.51 6.66 -14.57
N GLY A 72 -8.24 7.77 -14.38
CA GLY A 72 -8.44 8.39 -13.06
C GLY A 72 -9.08 7.44 -12.05
N ASP A 73 -10.07 6.67 -12.48
CA ASP A 73 -10.71 5.64 -11.65
C ASP A 73 -9.72 4.53 -11.26
N GLN A 74 -8.85 4.12 -12.18
CA GLN A 74 -7.81 3.12 -11.93
C GLN A 74 -6.74 3.63 -10.95
N VAL A 75 -6.28 4.88 -11.10
CA VAL A 75 -5.33 5.52 -10.17
C VAL A 75 -5.94 5.60 -8.77
N THR A 76 -7.21 6.03 -8.66
CA THR A 76 -7.94 6.10 -7.40
C THR A 76 -8.06 4.73 -6.74
N THR A 77 -8.42 3.70 -7.52
CA THR A 77 -8.51 2.32 -7.05
C THR A 77 -7.15 1.82 -6.53
N LEU A 78 -6.06 2.11 -7.24
CA LEU A 78 -4.71 1.74 -6.83
C LEU A 78 -4.31 2.44 -5.52
N LEU A 79 -4.57 3.73 -5.38
CA LEU A 79 -4.29 4.48 -4.15
C LEU A 79 -5.07 3.92 -2.95
N ASN A 80 -6.33 3.54 -3.14
CA ASN A 80 -7.13 2.90 -2.10
C ASN A 80 -6.57 1.54 -1.69
N ARG A 81 -6.12 0.74 -2.67
CA ARG A 81 -5.46 -0.54 -2.40
C ARG A 81 -4.16 -0.36 -1.62
N LEU A 82 -3.29 0.55 -2.05
CA LEU A 82 -2.02 0.85 -1.35
C LEU A 82 -2.27 1.28 0.11
N LYS A 83 -3.29 2.11 0.34
CA LYS A 83 -3.70 2.50 1.69
C LYS A 83 -4.11 1.29 2.54
N SER A 84 -4.92 0.38 1.97
CA SER A 84 -5.35 -0.85 2.65
C SER A 84 -4.17 -1.76 2.98
N GLU A 85 -3.26 -1.98 2.03
CA GLU A 85 -2.06 -2.81 2.21
C GLU A 85 -1.15 -2.23 3.29
N LYS A 86 -0.91 -0.91 3.28
CA LYS A 86 -0.18 -0.21 4.35
C LYS A 86 -0.81 -0.43 5.72
N GLN A 87 -2.13 -0.32 5.83
CA GLN A 87 -2.84 -0.53 7.09
C GLN A 87 -2.72 -1.99 7.57
N ALA A 88 -2.85 -2.95 6.65
CA ALA A 88 -2.67 -4.37 6.96
C ALA A 88 -1.25 -4.67 7.46
N LEU A 89 -0.22 -4.17 6.78
CA LEU A 89 1.18 -4.33 7.21
C LEU A 89 1.43 -3.77 8.61
N ARG A 90 0.88 -2.58 8.92
CA ARG A 90 0.98 -1.97 10.25
C ARG A 90 0.25 -2.80 11.31
N ALA A 91 -0.96 -3.26 11.02
CA ALA A 91 -1.75 -4.08 11.94
C ALA A 91 -1.05 -5.42 12.25
N THR A 92 -0.55 -6.10 11.22
CA THR A 92 0.19 -7.36 11.38
C THR A 92 1.49 -7.16 12.18
N ASN A 93 2.22 -6.07 11.95
CA ASN A 93 3.39 -5.75 12.75
C ASN A 93 3.04 -5.62 14.24
N SER A 94 1.99 -4.84 14.57
CA SER A 94 1.55 -4.67 15.95
C SER A 94 1.09 -5.97 16.59
N LEU A 95 0.37 -6.82 15.85
CA LEU A 95 -0.08 -8.13 16.35
C LEU A 95 1.10 -9.01 16.75
N PHE A 96 2.11 -9.12 15.89
CA PHE A 96 3.29 -9.95 16.18
C PHE A 96 4.10 -9.40 17.35
N THR A 97 4.35 -8.09 17.40
CA THR A 97 5.05 -7.48 18.54
C THR A 97 4.33 -7.71 19.86
N ASN A 98 2.99 -7.58 19.89
CA ASN A 98 2.22 -7.82 21.12
C ASN A 98 2.22 -9.30 21.53
N ASN A 99 2.18 -10.22 20.56
CA ASN A 99 2.29 -11.65 20.82
C ASN A 99 3.64 -11.99 21.47
N ASP A 100 4.74 -11.50 20.87
CA ASP A 100 6.10 -11.72 21.39
C ASP A 100 6.26 -11.19 22.82
N LEU A 101 5.72 -10.00 23.11
CA LEU A 101 5.72 -9.43 24.47
C LEU A 101 4.92 -10.29 25.45
N GLY A 102 3.74 -10.77 25.05
CA GLY A 102 2.88 -11.62 25.89
C GLY A 102 3.55 -12.96 26.22
N VAL A 103 4.08 -13.65 25.20
CA VAL A 103 4.82 -14.90 25.37
C VAL A 103 6.05 -14.69 26.25
N GLY A 104 6.81 -13.61 26.01
CA GLY A 104 7.97 -13.26 26.84
C GLY A 104 7.60 -13.01 28.30
N ALA A 105 6.47 -12.35 28.57
CA ALA A 105 5.97 -12.14 29.92
C ALA A 105 5.57 -13.45 30.61
N THR A 106 4.92 -14.38 29.89
CA THR A 106 4.58 -15.71 30.41
C THR A 106 5.82 -16.55 30.73
N LEU A 107 6.82 -16.54 29.84
CA LEU A 107 8.07 -17.29 30.06
C LEU A 107 8.93 -16.71 31.19
N ARG A 108 8.81 -15.41 31.48
CA ARG A 108 9.52 -14.74 32.57
C ARG A 108 8.80 -14.86 33.92
N ALA A 109 7.59 -15.39 33.97
CA ALA A 109 6.92 -15.64 35.24
C ALA A 109 7.76 -16.63 36.06
N PRO A 110 8.10 -16.31 37.33
CA PRO A 110 8.92 -17.18 38.16
C PRO A 110 8.28 -18.56 38.27
N SER A 111 9.08 -19.60 38.04
CA SER A 111 8.61 -20.97 38.17
C SER A 111 8.39 -21.29 39.63
N VAL A 112 7.43 -22.18 39.92
CA VAL A 112 7.27 -22.77 41.26
C VAL A 112 8.54 -23.53 41.72
N LEU A 113 9.46 -23.80 40.79
CA LEU A 113 10.76 -24.42 41.01
C LEU A 113 11.89 -23.41 41.32
N ASP A 114 11.70 -22.11 41.11
CA ASP A 114 12.69 -21.07 41.45
C ASP A 114 12.65 -20.67 42.95
N GLY A 115 11.71 -21.25 43.71
CA GLY A 115 11.50 -20.97 45.13
C GLY A 115 12.00 -22.06 46.10
N TYR A 116 12.75 -23.07 45.61
CA TYR A 116 13.34 -24.15 46.42
C TYR A 116 14.87 -24.05 46.48
#